data_AF-A0A520YVB2-F1
#
_entry.id   AF-A0A520YVB2-F1
#
_cell.length_a   1.000
_cell.length_b   1.000
_cell.length_c   1.000
_cell.angle_alpha   90.00
_cell.angle_beta   90.00
_cell.angle_gamma   90.00
#
_symmetry.space_group_name_H-M   'P 1'
#
loop_
_entity.id
_entity.type
_entity.pdbx_description
1 polymer ?
#
loop_
_entity_poly.entity_id
_entity_poly.type
_entity_poly.pdbx_seq_one_letter_code
_entity_poly.pdbx_strand_id
1 'polypeptide(L)'
;MTTANLQNDLRDVLERISGMCSKIESMLSLCLDGFMKHKIVLIDEAKDVSQAIHNEENELISLLSNKATKPDVDKELVKSMMAIVGHFELATNELDIALQNVRVKVAEGVLFSDKGVNEISHLFKETLTVLKTTGDIILTKNDVLVKHLTDKYASLNQIVDAYSQEHEDRLIKGICQPKSSSLYLNIVDSLMKVVWHMKQAVDRFFGSR
;
A
#
# COMPACT_ATOMS: atom_id res chain seq x y z
N MET A 1 -5.59 -12.70 -34.15
CA MET A 1 -5.90 -13.18 -32.78
C MET A 1 -7.40 -13.02 -32.59
N THR A 2 -8.13 -14.05 -32.15
CA THR A 2 -9.57 -13.94 -31.91
C THR A 2 -9.86 -13.12 -30.66
N THR A 3 -10.97 -12.37 -30.65
CA THR A 3 -11.44 -11.50 -29.55
C THR A 3 -11.51 -12.25 -28.19
N ALA A 4 -11.77 -13.56 -28.23
CA ALA A 4 -11.78 -14.44 -27.07
C ALA A 4 -10.41 -14.62 -26.39
N ASN A 5 -9.30 -14.62 -27.15
CA ASN A 5 -7.95 -14.70 -26.56
C ASN A 5 -7.56 -13.40 -25.86
N LEU A 6 -8.04 -12.24 -26.34
CA LEU A 6 -7.77 -10.94 -25.72
C LEU A 6 -8.49 -10.78 -24.37
N GLN A 7 -9.73 -11.27 -24.26
CA GLN A 7 -10.50 -11.25 -23.02
C GLN A 7 -9.93 -12.17 -21.93
N ASN A 8 -9.46 -13.36 -22.31
CA ASN A 8 -8.82 -14.28 -21.36
C ASN A 8 -7.50 -13.70 -20.84
N ASP A 9 -6.67 -13.17 -21.75
CA ASP A 9 -5.41 -12.49 -21.40
C ASP A 9 -5.60 -11.31 -20.44
N LEU A 10 -6.69 -10.56 -20.58
CA LEU A 10 -7.02 -9.42 -19.72
C LEU A 10 -7.47 -9.87 -18.33
N ARG A 11 -8.23 -10.96 -18.28
CA ARG A 11 -8.69 -11.56 -17.03
C ARG A 11 -7.51 -12.06 -16.20
N ASP A 12 -6.56 -12.73 -16.84
CA ASP A 12 -5.35 -13.23 -16.17
C ASP A 12 -4.52 -12.07 -15.58
N VAL A 13 -4.40 -10.95 -16.30
CA VAL A 13 -3.72 -9.75 -15.77
C VAL A 13 -4.45 -9.18 -14.55
N LEU A 14 -5.78 -9.09 -14.60
CA LEU A 14 -6.57 -8.58 -13.47
C LEU A 14 -6.49 -9.50 -12.24
N GLU A 15 -6.50 -10.82 -12.44
CA GLU A 15 -6.29 -11.81 -11.38
C GLU A 15 -4.91 -11.64 -10.74
N ARG A 16 -3.85 -11.45 -11.53
CA ARG A 16 -2.49 -11.18 -11.02
C ARG A 16 -2.40 -9.84 -10.27
N ILE A 17 -3.02 -8.77 -10.79
CA ILE A 17 -3.10 -7.47 -10.09
C ILE A 17 -3.83 -7.64 -8.75
N SER A 18 -4.96 -8.33 -8.70
CA SER A 18 -5.67 -8.62 -7.45
C SER A 18 -4.80 -9.42 -6.47
N GLY A 19 -4.03 -10.39 -6.99
CA GLY A 19 -3.02 -11.13 -6.23
C GLY A 19 -1.92 -10.25 -5.64
N MET A 20 -1.43 -9.24 -6.38
CA MET A 20 -0.51 -8.24 -5.83
C MET A 20 -1.13 -7.46 -4.66
N CYS A 21 -2.37 -7.01 -4.79
CA CYS A 21 -3.07 -6.30 -3.70
C CYS A 21 -3.14 -7.15 -2.43
N SER A 22 -3.46 -8.44 -2.58
CA SER A 22 -3.51 -9.41 -1.46
C SER A 22 -2.13 -9.65 -0.81
N LYS A 23 -1.05 -9.65 -1.60
CA LYS A 23 0.32 -9.72 -1.09
C LYS A 23 0.69 -8.44 -0.32
N ILE A 24 0.31 -7.25 -0.81
CA ILE A 24 0.52 -5.98 -0.08
C ILE A 24 -0.22 -5.99 1.25
N GLU A 25 -1.46 -6.49 1.30
CA GLU A 25 -2.19 -6.70 2.55
C GLU A 25 -1.44 -7.62 3.52
N SER A 26 -0.91 -8.74 3.00
CA SER A 26 -0.15 -9.71 3.80
C SER A 26 1.13 -9.09 4.37
N MET A 27 1.88 -8.34 3.55
CA MET A 27 3.07 -7.59 3.97
C MET A 27 2.73 -6.60 5.09
N LEU A 28 1.64 -5.83 4.94
CA LEU A 28 1.19 -4.87 5.94
C LEU A 28 0.78 -5.55 7.25
N SER A 29 0.08 -6.69 7.18
CA SER A 29 -0.33 -7.46 8.35
C SER A 29 0.87 -8.01 9.13
N LEU A 30 1.88 -8.54 8.41
CA LEU A 30 3.13 -9.01 9.02
C LEU A 30 3.92 -7.86 9.66
N CYS A 31 3.96 -6.69 9.00
CA CYS A 31 4.58 -5.49 9.55
C CYS A 31 3.89 -5.01 10.84
N LEU A 32 2.55 -4.97 10.86
CA LEU A 32 1.76 -4.65 12.06
C LEU A 32 2.05 -5.64 13.19
N ASP A 33 2.03 -6.94 12.90
CA ASP A 33 2.29 -7.96 13.91
C ASP A 33 3.74 -7.88 14.42
N GLY A 34 4.71 -7.65 13.55
CA GLY A 34 6.11 -7.40 13.91
C GLY A 34 6.25 -6.18 14.82
N PHE A 35 5.54 -5.09 14.52
CA PHE A 35 5.49 -3.87 15.33
C PHE A 35 4.88 -4.11 16.71
N MET A 36 3.72 -4.76 16.78
CA MET A 36 2.96 -4.97 18.02
C MET A 36 3.58 -6.05 18.92
N LYS A 37 4.08 -7.13 18.33
CA LYS A 37 4.65 -8.28 19.06
C LYS A 37 6.17 -8.15 19.26
N HIS A 38 6.78 -7.11 18.70
CA HIS A 38 8.22 -6.85 18.74
C HIS A 38 9.04 -8.02 18.17
N LYS A 39 8.60 -8.58 17.03
CA LYS A 39 9.19 -9.79 16.42
C LYS A 39 9.86 -9.48 15.09
N ILE A 40 11.19 -9.47 15.07
CA ILE A 40 11.99 -9.28 13.85
C ILE A 40 11.68 -10.35 12.78
N VAL A 41 11.43 -11.60 13.17
CA VAL A 41 11.11 -12.67 12.21
C VAL A 41 9.89 -12.35 11.34
N LEU A 42 8.87 -11.68 11.90
CA LEU A 42 7.68 -11.27 11.12
C LEU A 42 8.00 -10.11 10.16
N ILE A 43 8.99 -9.29 10.50
CA ILE A 43 9.49 -8.22 9.65
C ILE A 43 10.31 -8.81 8.49
N ASP A 44 11.11 -9.85 8.76
CA ASP A 44 11.82 -10.61 7.73
C ASP A 44 10.84 -11.30 6.76
N GLU A 45 9.81 -11.97 7.29
CA GLU A 45 8.74 -12.56 6.46
C GLU A 45 8.02 -11.51 5.59
N ALA A 46 7.73 -10.32 6.14
CA ALA A 46 7.16 -9.22 5.36
C ALA A 46 8.10 -8.77 4.23
N LYS A 47 9.41 -8.82 4.44
CA LYS A 47 10.40 -8.47 3.41
C LYS A 47 10.44 -9.49 2.28
N ASP A 48 10.26 -10.77 2.59
CA ASP A 48 10.15 -11.82 1.57
C ASP A 48 8.89 -11.62 0.70
N VAL A 49 7.76 -11.23 1.33
CA VAL A 49 6.54 -10.87 0.59
C VAL A 49 6.77 -9.65 -0.30
N SER A 50 7.46 -8.63 0.20
CA SER A 50 7.85 -7.43 -0.57
C SER A 50 8.63 -7.82 -1.84
N GLN A 51 9.64 -8.67 -1.71
CA GLN A 51 10.43 -9.13 -2.86
C GLN A 51 9.56 -9.89 -3.89
N ALA A 52 8.59 -10.68 -3.44
CA ALA A 52 7.66 -11.36 -4.33
C ALA A 52 6.74 -10.39 -5.09
N ILE A 53 6.38 -9.25 -4.49
CA ILE A 53 5.59 -8.20 -5.15
C ILE A 53 6.43 -7.49 -6.21
N HIS A 54 7.68 -7.11 -5.91
CA HIS A 54 8.57 -6.48 -6.89
C HIS A 54 8.83 -7.38 -8.11
N ASN A 55 9.00 -8.70 -7.89
CA ASN A 55 9.16 -9.64 -8.99
C ASN A 55 7.88 -9.72 -9.85
N GLU A 56 6.71 -9.79 -9.21
CA GLU A 56 5.41 -9.82 -9.88
C GLU A 56 5.16 -8.55 -10.72
N GLU A 57 5.53 -7.37 -10.19
CA GLU A 57 5.46 -6.12 -10.92
C GLU A 57 6.29 -6.18 -12.21
N ASN A 58 7.57 -6.55 -12.10
CA ASN A 58 8.48 -6.59 -13.24
C ASN A 58 7.96 -7.52 -14.35
N GLU A 59 7.44 -8.69 -13.95
CA GLU A 59 6.81 -9.62 -14.87
C GLU A 59 5.56 -9.05 -15.55
N LEU A 60 4.69 -8.39 -14.78
CA LEU A 60 3.45 -7.78 -15.30
C LEU A 60 3.75 -6.62 -16.24
N ILE A 61 4.68 -5.73 -15.90
CA ILE A 61 5.09 -4.63 -16.76
C ILE A 61 5.72 -5.16 -18.06
N SER A 62 6.58 -6.19 -17.98
CA SER A 62 7.13 -6.84 -19.16
C SER A 62 6.03 -7.45 -20.05
N LEU A 63 5.09 -8.17 -19.45
CA LEU A 63 3.96 -8.77 -20.16
C LEU A 63 3.07 -7.70 -20.83
N LEU A 64 2.73 -6.62 -20.12
CA LEU A 64 1.90 -5.53 -20.62
C LEU A 64 2.61 -4.75 -21.73
N SER A 65 3.91 -4.48 -21.58
CA SER A 65 4.73 -3.81 -22.60
C SER A 65 4.78 -4.63 -23.89
N ASN A 66 4.97 -5.96 -23.78
CA ASN A 66 4.95 -6.86 -24.92
C ASN A 66 3.57 -6.88 -25.62
N LYS A 67 2.48 -6.86 -24.84
CA LYS A 67 1.12 -6.79 -25.41
C LYS A 67 0.89 -5.46 -26.14
N ALA A 68 1.40 -4.33 -25.63
CA ALA A 68 1.24 -3.00 -26.24
C ALA A 68 1.83 -2.89 -27.67
N THR A 69 2.77 -3.78 -28.04
CA THR A 69 3.36 -3.81 -29.40
C THR A 69 2.42 -4.36 -30.47
N LYS A 70 1.35 -5.08 -30.07
CA LYS A 70 0.43 -5.73 -31.01
C LYS A 70 -0.56 -4.69 -31.57
N PRO A 71 -0.85 -4.70 -32.89
CA PRO A 71 -1.70 -3.69 -33.53
C PRO A 71 -3.17 -3.76 -33.09
N ASP A 72 -3.66 -4.93 -32.69
CA ASP A 72 -5.07 -5.17 -32.35
C ASP A 72 -5.39 -5.01 -30.84
N VAL A 73 -4.46 -4.45 -30.05
CA VAL A 73 -4.61 -4.27 -28.60
C VAL A 73 -5.07 -2.85 -28.28
N ASP A 74 -6.02 -2.73 -27.36
CA ASP A 74 -6.38 -1.44 -26.76
C ASP A 74 -5.22 -0.89 -25.93
N LYS A 75 -4.51 0.08 -26.50
CA LYS A 75 -3.33 0.69 -25.88
C LYS A 75 -3.67 1.52 -24.65
N GLU A 76 -4.85 2.11 -24.57
CA GLU A 76 -5.26 2.88 -23.40
C GLU A 76 -5.53 1.94 -22.23
N LEU A 77 -6.26 0.84 -22.48
CA LEU A 77 -6.46 -0.21 -21.47
C LEU A 77 -5.13 -0.76 -20.92
N VAL A 78 -4.14 -1.02 -21.79
CA VAL A 78 -2.81 -1.48 -21.36
C VAL A 78 -2.11 -0.42 -20.50
N LYS A 79 -2.15 0.86 -20.89
CA LYS A 79 -1.58 1.95 -20.08
C LYS A 79 -2.22 2.04 -18.71
N SER A 80 -3.54 1.86 -18.63
CA SER A 80 -4.28 1.89 -17.36
C SER A 80 -3.86 0.75 -16.45
N MET A 81 -3.69 -0.46 -16.99
CA MET A 81 -3.18 -1.61 -16.24
C MET A 81 -1.75 -1.41 -15.75
N MET A 82 -0.87 -0.88 -16.60
CA MET A 82 0.49 -0.53 -16.20
C MET A 82 0.51 0.52 -15.09
N ALA A 83 -0.39 1.51 -15.15
CA ALA A 83 -0.49 2.53 -14.11
C ALA A 83 -0.96 1.97 -12.76
N ILE A 84 -1.90 1.00 -12.77
CA ILE A 84 -2.34 0.30 -11.55
C ILE A 84 -1.18 -0.48 -10.94
N VAL A 85 -0.49 -1.28 -11.75
CA VAL A 85 0.69 -2.05 -11.33
C VAL A 85 1.77 -1.13 -10.74
N GLY A 86 2.06 -0.01 -11.41
CA GLY A 86 3.03 0.97 -10.92
C GLY A 86 2.63 1.61 -9.59
N HIS A 87 1.35 1.88 -9.35
CA HIS A 87 0.89 2.38 -8.06
C HIS A 87 0.97 1.32 -6.94
N PHE A 88 0.80 0.04 -7.26
CA PHE A 88 1.01 -1.05 -6.30
C PHE A 88 2.47 -1.22 -5.92
N GLU A 89 3.38 -1.07 -6.88
CA GLU A 89 4.81 -1.04 -6.64
C GLU A 89 5.24 0.15 -5.77
N LEU A 90 4.74 1.35 -6.06
CA LEU A 90 5.02 2.51 -5.23
C LEU A 90 4.47 2.35 -3.80
N ALA A 91 3.30 1.76 -3.63
CA ALA A 91 2.79 1.42 -2.30
C ALA A 91 3.67 0.39 -1.58
N THR A 92 4.20 -0.60 -2.29
CA THR A 92 5.13 -1.60 -1.74
C THR A 92 6.42 -0.93 -1.28
N ASN A 93 6.97 -0.01 -2.07
CA ASN A 93 8.14 0.79 -1.70
C ASN A 93 7.91 1.63 -0.43
N GLU A 94 6.72 2.21 -0.26
CA GLU A 94 6.38 2.92 0.98
C GLU A 94 6.26 1.96 2.17
N LEU A 95 5.71 0.76 1.97
CA LEU A 95 5.70 -0.26 3.03
C LEU A 95 7.10 -0.77 3.38
N ASP A 96 8.02 -0.83 2.43
CA ASP A 96 9.43 -1.14 2.70
C ASP A 96 10.06 -0.08 3.63
N ILE A 97 9.75 1.20 3.43
CA ILE A 97 10.18 2.28 4.32
C ILE A 97 9.59 2.09 5.72
N ALA A 98 8.28 1.84 5.82
CA ALA A 98 7.63 1.57 7.11
C ALA A 98 8.25 0.35 7.80
N LEU A 99 8.47 -0.74 7.07
CA LEU A 99 9.07 -1.98 7.54
C LEU A 99 10.46 -1.76 8.11
N GLN A 100 11.30 -0.98 7.42
CA GLN A 100 12.63 -0.63 7.89
C GLN A 100 12.59 0.20 9.18
N ASN A 101 11.68 1.17 9.30
CA ASN A 101 11.54 1.97 10.51
C ASN A 101 11.01 1.13 11.70
N VAL A 102 10.07 0.21 11.44
CA VAL A 102 9.62 -0.77 12.45
C VAL A 102 10.76 -1.70 12.87
N ARG A 103 11.58 -2.17 11.92
CA ARG A 103 12.77 -2.99 12.20
C ARG A 103 13.73 -2.27 13.14
N VAL A 104 14.08 -1.03 12.83
CA VAL A 104 14.97 -0.20 13.66
C VAL A 104 14.38 -0.02 15.05
N LYS A 105 13.08 0.31 15.15
CA LYS A 105 12.38 0.44 16.44
C LYS A 105 12.50 -0.83 17.28
N VAL A 106 12.27 -2.00 16.69
CA VAL A 106 12.27 -3.28 17.41
C VAL A 106 13.70 -3.71 17.76
N ALA A 107 14.63 -3.65 16.82
CA ALA A 107 16.01 -4.10 16.99
C ALA A 107 16.78 -3.26 18.02
N GLU A 108 16.53 -1.95 18.05
CA GLU A 108 17.20 -1.03 18.97
C GLU A 108 16.44 -0.80 20.28
N GLY A 109 15.28 -1.45 20.47
CA GLY A 109 14.45 -1.29 21.66
C GLY A 109 13.91 0.13 21.85
N VAL A 110 13.66 0.85 20.76
CA VAL A 110 13.13 2.22 20.82
C VAL A 110 11.70 2.20 21.34
N LEU A 111 11.44 2.95 22.41
CA LEU A 111 10.13 3.04 23.04
C LEU A 111 9.29 4.12 22.38
N PHE A 112 8.04 3.76 22.08
CA PHE A 112 6.99 4.69 21.70
C PHE A 112 6.05 4.86 22.90
N SER A 113 5.42 6.03 23.02
CA SER A 113 4.35 6.22 24.00
C SER A 113 3.14 5.34 23.66
N ASP A 114 2.31 4.99 24.66
CA ASP A 114 1.08 4.23 24.44
C ASP A 114 0.18 4.88 23.39
N LYS A 115 0.10 6.22 23.42
CA LYS A 115 -0.62 6.99 22.41
C LYS A 115 -0.01 6.79 21.01
N GLY A 116 1.32 6.88 20.88
CA GLY A 116 2.03 6.62 19.62
C GLY A 116 1.81 5.22 19.06
N VAL A 117 1.78 4.21 19.93
CA VAL A 117 1.47 2.82 19.55
C VAL A 117 0.02 2.70 19.05
N ASN A 118 -0.94 3.33 19.73
CA ASN A 118 -2.34 3.32 19.33
C ASN A 118 -2.58 4.05 17.99
N GLU A 119 -1.94 5.20 17.78
CA GLU A 119 -2.01 5.98 16.54
C GLU A 119 -1.51 5.17 15.35
N ILE A 120 -0.32 4.56 15.48
CA ILE A 120 0.25 3.71 14.43
C ILE A 120 -0.60 2.45 14.21
N SER A 121 -1.03 1.77 15.27
CA SER A 121 -1.88 0.57 15.16
C SER A 121 -3.21 0.88 14.47
N HIS A 122 -3.80 2.03 14.76
CA HIS A 122 -4.98 2.53 14.07
C HIS A 122 -4.70 2.70 12.57
N LEU A 123 -3.64 3.42 12.19
CA LEU A 123 -3.31 3.62 10.78
C LEU A 123 -3.04 2.32 10.04
N PHE A 124 -2.31 1.37 10.63
CA PHE A 124 -2.13 0.04 10.01
C PHE A 124 -3.47 -0.65 9.70
N LYS A 125 -4.42 -0.63 10.63
CA LYS A 125 -5.75 -1.24 10.44
C LYS A 125 -6.58 -0.52 9.40
N GLU A 126 -6.46 0.80 9.35
CA GLU A 126 -7.15 1.60 8.33
C GLU A 126 -6.55 1.39 6.93
N THR A 127 -5.22 1.30 6.82
CA THR A 127 -4.54 0.96 5.57
C THR A 127 -4.89 -0.47 5.12
N LEU A 128 -5.03 -1.44 6.02
CA LEU A 128 -5.56 -2.78 5.69
C LEU A 128 -6.98 -2.70 5.10
N THR A 129 -7.85 -1.87 5.68
CA THR A 129 -9.22 -1.68 5.18
C THR A 129 -9.23 -1.05 3.79
N VAL A 130 -8.32 -0.09 3.55
CA VAL A 130 -8.11 0.52 2.23
C VAL A 130 -7.66 -0.52 1.20
N LEU A 131 -6.67 -1.35 1.52
CA LEU A 131 -6.17 -2.40 0.61
C LEU A 131 -7.27 -3.39 0.23
N LYS A 132 -8.06 -3.86 1.20
CA LYS A 132 -9.22 -4.73 0.96
C LYS A 132 -10.23 -4.08 0.03
N THR A 133 -10.59 -2.82 0.33
CA THR A 133 -11.53 -2.05 -0.48
C THR A 133 -11.02 -1.89 -1.91
N THR A 134 -9.72 -1.62 -2.10
CA THR A 134 -9.09 -1.51 -3.42
C THR A 134 -9.14 -2.84 -4.18
N GLY A 135 -8.85 -3.95 -3.52
CA GLY A 135 -8.99 -5.29 -4.11
C GLY A 135 -10.42 -5.56 -4.59
N ASP A 136 -11.41 -5.28 -3.74
CA ASP A 136 -12.84 -5.44 -4.07
C ASP A 136 -13.26 -4.55 -5.24
N ILE A 137 -12.79 -3.31 -5.28
CA ILE A 137 -13.04 -2.37 -6.38
C ILE A 137 -12.51 -2.93 -7.71
N ILE A 138 -11.27 -3.43 -7.74
CA ILE A 138 -10.64 -3.95 -8.96
C ILE A 138 -11.41 -5.16 -9.50
N LEU A 139 -11.87 -6.05 -8.61
CA LEU A 139 -12.61 -7.25 -8.99
C LEU A 139 -14.05 -6.96 -9.41
N THR A 140 -14.75 -6.09 -8.68
CA THR A 140 -16.20 -5.89 -8.84
C THR A 140 -16.58 -4.69 -9.69
N LYS A 141 -15.66 -3.75 -9.91
CA LYS A 141 -15.90 -2.45 -10.57
C LYS A 141 -17.01 -1.62 -9.92
N ASN A 142 -17.17 -1.75 -8.60
CA ASN A 142 -18.23 -1.09 -7.85
C ASN A 142 -17.91 0.40 -7.57
N ASP A 143 -18.63 1.31 -8.25
CA ASP A 143 -18.47 2.77 -8.10
C ASP A 143 -18.77 3.29 -6.68
N VAL A 144 -19.62 2.60 -5.91
CA VAL A 144 -19.92 2.99 -4.51
C VAL A 144 -18.67 2.83 -3.63
N LEU A 145 -17.89 1.78 -3.86
CA LEU A 145 -16.65 1.55 -3.14
C LEU A 145 -15.56 2.57 -3.50
N VAL A 146 -15.56 3.08 -4.74
CA VAL A 146 -14.65 4.17 -5.16
C VAL A 146 -14.88 5.44 -4.35
N LYS A 147 -16.16 5.82 -4.16
CA LYS A 147 -16.51 6.96 -3.30
C LYS A 147 -16.09 6.72 -1.86
N HIS A 148 -16.38 5.54 -1.31
CA HIS A 148 -15.97 5.17 0.04
C HIS A 148 -14.45 5.28 0.24
N LEU A 149 -13.65 4.77 -0.72
CA LEU A 149 -12.19 4.89 -0.68
C LEU A 149 -11.73 6.36 -0.72
N THR A 150 -12.36 7.19 -1.55
CA THR A 150 -12.03 8.62 -1.66
C THR A 150 -12.31 9.37 -0.36
N ASP A 151 -13.49 9.15 0.23
CA ASP A 151 -13.87 9.76 1.51
C ASP A 151 -12.94 9.27 2.63
N LYS A 152 -12.55 7.98 2.60
CA LYS A 152 -11.61 7.39 3.55
C LYS A 152 -10.22 8.02 3.47
N TYR A 153 -9.69 8.23 2.27
CA TYR A 153 -8.42 8.92 2.06
C TYR A 153 -8.46 10.33 2.66
N ALA A 154 -9.51 11.10 2.39
CA ALA A 154 -9.65 12.46 2.93
C ALA A 154 -9.68 12.49 4.47
N SER A 155 -10.43 11.56 5.07
CA SER A 155 -10.49 11.40 6.53
C SER A 155 -9.15 10.99 7.14
N LEU A 156 -8.44 10.04 6.54
CA LEU A 156 -7.13 9.60 7.04
C LEU A 156 -6.08 10.70 6.93
N ASN A 157 -6.11 11.51 5.87
CA ASN A 157 -5.20 12.63 5.72
C ASN A 157 -5.34 13.64 6.89
N GLN A 158 -6.58 13.98 7.27
CA GLN A 158 -6.84 14.84 8.43
C GLN A 158 -6.37 14.22 9.75
N ILE A 159 -6.51 12.90 9.91
CA ILE A 159 -6.06 12.17 11.10
C ILE A 159 -4.53 12.18 11.19
N VAL A 160 -3.83 11.95 10.08
CA VAL A 160 -2.37 11.95 10.02
C VAL A 160 -1.80 13.34 10.32
N ASP A 161 -2.42 14.40 9.83
CA ASP A 161 -2.05 15.78 10.15
C ASP A 161 -2.18 16.04 11.67
N ALA A 162 -3.31 15.62 12.27
CA ALA A 162 -3.52 15.75 13.71
C ALA A 162 -2.50 14.94 14.53
N TYR A 163 -2.23 13.69 14.14
CA TYR A 163 -1.24 12.83 14.79
C TYR A 163 0.17 13.42 14.75
N SER A 164 0.52 14.11 13.66
CA SER A 164 1.82 14.77 13.52
C SER A 164 1.93 15.97 14.46
N GLN A 165 0.92 16.83 14.50
CA GLN A 165 0.86 17.99 15.42
C GLN A 165 0.91 17.55 16.89
N GLU A 166 0.12 16.54 17.26
CA GLU A 166 0.10 16.02 18.63
C GLU A 166 1.41 15.32 19.02
N HIS A 167 2.13 14.76 18.05
CA HIS A 167 3.47 14.22 18.28
C HIS A 167 4.50 15.32 18.50
N GLU A 168 4.46 16.41 17.74
CA GLU A 168 5.30 17.60 17.95
C GLU A 168 5.11 18.19 19.35
N ASP A 169 3.85 18.34 19.79
CA ASP A 169 3.52 18.77 21.14
C ASP A 169 4.13 17.86 22.23
N ARG A 170 4.11 16.54 22.01
CA ARG A 170 4.70 15.56 22.93
C ARG A 170 6.23 15.66 22.95
N LEU A 171 6.86 15.97 21.83
CA LEU A 171 8.31 16.22 21.77
C LEU A 171 8.68 17.49 22.56
N ILE A 172 7.95 18.59 22.35
CA ILE A 172 8.17 19.86 23.06
C ILE A 172 8.03 19.66 24.58
N LYS A 173 7.07 18.85 25.02
CA LYS A 173 6.82 18.52 26.43
C LYS A 173 7.79 17.49 27.01
N GLY A 174 8.72 16.95 26.21
CA GLY A 174 9.67 15.91 26.64
C GLY A 174 9.06 14.53 26.91
N ILE A 175 7.83 14.29 26.44
CA ILE A 175 7.13 13.01 26.57
C ILE A 175 7.69 11.99 25.55
N CYS A 176 7.97 12.45 24.34
CA CYS A 176 8.58 11.63 23.28
C CYS A 176 10.09 11.91 23.20
N GLN A 177 10.88 10.86 22.97
CA GLN A 177 12.32 11.01 22.72
C GLN A 177 12.57 11.43 21.25
N PRO A 178 13.58 12.28 20.98
CA PRO A 178 13.94 12.68 19.62
C PRO A 178 14.23 11.48 18.70
N LYS A 179 14.87 10.43 19.23
CA LYS A 179 15.16 9.19 18.50
C LYS A 179 13.90 8.45 18.03
N SER A 180 12.82 8.48 18.82
CA SER A 180 11.54 7.89 18.45
C SER A 180 10.79 8.72 17.41
N SER A 181 11.15 10.00 17.26
CA SER A 181 10.39 10.94 16.44
C SER A 181 10.46 10.62 14.95
N SER A 182 11.66 10.49 14.41
CA SER A 182 11.83 10.20 12.98
C SER A 182 11.22 8.86 12.59
N LEU A 183 11.37 7.84 13.44
CA LEU A 183 10.76 6.53 13.22
C LEU A 183 9.24 6.62 13.19
N TYR A 184 8.64 7.33 14.14
CA TYR A 184 7.19 7.53 14.21
C TYR A 184 6.67 8.24 12.95
N LEU A 185 7.25 9.38 12.60
CA LEU A 185 6.79 10.19 11.47
C LEU A 185 6.96 9.44 10.13
N ASN A 186 8.07 8.72 9.94
CA ASN A 186 8.28 7.91 8.74
C ASN A 186 7.25 6.79 8.62
N ILE A 187 6.91 6.10 9.72
CA ILE A 187 5.88 5.04 9.68
C ILE A 187 4.52 5.63 9.30
N VAL A 188 4.13 6.73 9.95
CA VAL A 188 2.85 7.39 9.70
C VAL A 188 2.75 7.92 8.26
N ASP A 189 3.78 8.60 7.77
CA ASP A 189 3.85 9.13 6.40
C ASP A 189 3.78 8.01 5.35
N SER A 190 4.58 6.95 5.51
CA SER A 190 4.56 5.82 4.59
C SER A 190 3.19 5.13 4.55
N LEU A 191 2.52 4.94 5.70
CA LEU A 191 1.16 4.39 5.72
C LEU A 191 0.16 5.27 4.96
N MET A 192 0.28 6.60 5.07
CA MET A 192 -0.58 7.53 4.34
C MET A 192 -0.30 7.51 2.83
N LYS A 193 0.97 7.41 2.43
CA LYS A 193 1.35 7.30 1.01
C LYS A 193 0.88 6.00 0.38
N VAL A 194 0.84 4.90 1.13
CA VAL A 194 0.21 3.65 0.67
C VAL A 194 -1.27 3.88 0.36
N VAL A 195 -2.02 4.52 1.27
CA VAL A 195 -3.43 4.86 1.05
C VAL A 195 -3.59 5.75 -0.19
N TRP A 196 -2.72 6.75 -0.35
CA TRP A 196 -2.70 7.61 -1.53
C TRP A 196 -2.51 6.80 -2.82
N HIS A 197 -1.50 5.93 -2.87
CA HIS A 197 -1.23 5.10 -4.04
C HIS A 197 -2.38 4.14 -4.36
N MET A 198 -3.05 3.57 -3.35
CA MET A 198 -4.24 2.74 -3.56
C MET A 198 -5.39 3.53 -4.17
N LYS A 199 -5.62 4.77 -3.72
CA LYS A 199 -6.60 5.67 -4.33
C LYS A 199 -6.22 5.97 -5.79
N GLN A 200 -4.95 6.32 -6.05
CA GLN A 200 -4.50 6.64 -7.41
C GLN A 200 -4.63 5.44 -8.35
N ALA A 201 -4.37 4.21 -7.89
CA ALA A 201 -4.59 2.99 -8.67
C ALA A 201 -6.06 2.85 -9.09
N VAL A 202 -6.99 3.08 -8.15
CA VAL A 202 -8.43 3.08 -8.44
C VAL A 202 -8.80 4.20 -9.43
N ASP A 203 -8.33 5.42 -9.23
CA ASP A 203 -8.62 6.53 -10.15
C ASP A 203 -8.15 6.22 -11.58
N ARG A 204 -7.00 5.56 -11.75
CA ARG A 204 -6.51 5.12 -13.06
C ARG A 204 -7.39 4.01 -13.66
N PHE A 205 -7.89 3.10 -12.84
CA PHE A 205 -8.77 2.03 -13.29
C PHE A 205 -10.13 2.56 -13.81
N PHE A 206 -10.68 3.62 -13.22
CA PHE A 206 -11.96 4.21 -13.64
C PHE A 206 -11.83 5.39 -14.62
N GLY A 207 -10.73 6.15 -14.56
CA GLY A 207 -10.47 7.30 -15.42
C GLY A 207 -10.09 6.94 -16.87
N SER A 208 -10.19 5.66 -17.23
CA SER A 208 -9.97 5.14 -18.58
C SER A 208 -11.28 4.85 -19.32
N ARG A 209 -12.39 5.39 -18.80
CA ARG A 209 -13.73 5.37 -19.42
C ARG A 209 -14.02 6.69 -20.11
#